data_AF-A0AAV7KIQ1-F1
#
_entry.id   AF-A0AAV7KIQ1-F1
#
_cell.length_a   1.000
_cell.length_b   1.000
_cell.length_c   1.000
_cell.angle_alpha   90.00
_cell.angle_beta   90.00
_cell.angle_gamma   90.00
#
_symmetry.space_group_name_H-M   'P 1'
#
loop_
_entity.id
_entity.type
_entity.pdbx_description
1 polymer ?
#
loop_
_entity_poly.entity_id
_entity_poly.type
_entity_poly.pdbx_seq_one_letter_code
_entity_poly.pdbx_strand_id
1 'polypeptide(L)'
;MKRLSRSKGLLSRFATQGLDRVLFSDEKLFTVEQDNAPAHIAKSTQEWLGANIPHFITKVEWSPSSPDLNPLVDFGVKNQLEISCEYQIIEDIFEARMGNIPQEIVHTAVAAVNQRLKSVIKQKGGYIE
;
A
#
# COMPACT_ATOMS: atom_id res chain seq x y z
N MET A 1 -8.84 2.99 -19.16
CA MET A 1 -7.81 2.10 -19.76
C MET A 1 -6.50 2.03 -18.97
N LYS A 2 -5.87 3.15 -18.58
CA LYS A 2 -4.59 3.14 -17.83
C LYS A 2 -4.64 2.41 -16.47
N ARG A 3 -5.73 2.54 -15.71
CA ARG A 3 -5.94 1.81 -14.44
C ARG A 3 -5.98 0.30 -14.67
N LEU A 4 -6.78 -0.15 -15.64
CA LEU A 4 -6.87 -1.57 -16.01
C LEU A 4 -5.50 -2.17 -16.40
N SER A 5 -4.72 -1.49 -17.23
CA SER A 5 -3.40 -1.98 -17.63
C SER A 5 -2.42 -2.04 -16.45
N ARG A 6 -2.44 -1.02 -15.59
CA ARG A 6 -1.64 -0.98 -14.35
C ARG A 6 -2.02 -2.10 -13.39
N SER A 7 -3.31 -2.33 -13.15
CA SER A 7 -3.77 -3.42 -12.28
C SER A 7 -3.38 -4.80 -12.79
N LYS A 8 -3.42 -5.03 -14.11
CA LYS A 8 -2.91 -6.26 -14.72
C LYS A 8 -1.40 -6.41 -14.51
N GLY A 9 -0.63 -5.34 -14.70
CA GLY A 9 0.81 -5.32 -14.49
C GLY A 9 1.19 -5.66 -13.04
N LEU A 10 0.55 -4.99 -12.07
CA LEU A 10 0.75 -5.25 -10.64
C LEU A 10 0.40 -6.69 -10.26
N LEU A 11 -0.74 -7.21 -10.72
CA LEU A 11 -1.15 -8.59 -10.43
C LEU A 11 -0.12 -9.61 -10.97
N SER A 12 0.42 -9.38 -12.18
CA SER A 12 1.47 -10.23 -12.74
C SER A 12 2.79 -10.12 -11.97
N ARG A 13 3.13 -8.92 -11.49
CA ARG A 13 4.34 -8.69 -10.68
C ARG A 13 4.25 -9.40 -9.33
N PHE A 14 3.12 -9.32 -8.65
CA PHE A 14 2.91 -10.01 -7.37
C PHE A 14 2.94 -11.53 -7.51
N ALA A 15 2.43 -12.07 -8.61
CA ALA A 15 2.50 -13.50 -8.90
C ALA A 15 3.94 -14.02 -9.13
N THR A 16 4.86 -13.15 -9.58
CA THR A 16 6.26 -13.52 -9.89
C THR A 16 7.21 -13.25 -8.73
N GLN A 17 7.01 -12.16 -7.99
CA GLN A 17 7.94 -11.71 -6.94
C GLN A 17 7.49 -12.07 -5.52
N GLY A 18 6.25 -12.52 -5.33
CA GLY A 18 5.65 -12.71 -4.00
C GLY A 18 5.03 -11.42 -3.49
N LEU A 19 3.76 -11.48 -3.09
CA LEU A 19 2.98 -10.32 -2.64
C LEU A 19 3.51 -9.77 -1.32
N ASP A 20 3.90 -10.67 -0.42
CA ASP A 20 4.62 -10.39 0.81
C ASP A 20 5.88 -9.58 0.47
N ARG A 21 6.79 -10.07 -0.37
CA ARG A 21 8.05 -9.35 -0.65
C ARG A 21 7.89 -7.97 -1.28
N VAL A 22 6.79 -7.74 -1.99
CA VAL A 22 6.53 -6.46 -2.65
C VAL A 22 5.80 -5.46 -1.75
N LEU A 23 5.00 -5.91 -0.78
CA LEU A 23 4.25 -5.02 0.13
C LEU A 23 4.83 -5.01 1.57
N PHE A 24 5.52 -6.09 1.95
CA PHE A 24 6.10 -6.44 3.26
C PHE A 24 7.47 -7.10 3.12
N SER A 25 8.53 -6.32 3.35
CA SER A 25 9.82 -6.93 3.63
C SER A 25 9.86 -7.47 5.06
N ASP A 26 10.67 -8.51 5.26
CA ASP A 26 11.04 -9.09 6.55
C ASP A 26 11.74 -8.10 7.49
N GLU A 27 12.21 -6.97 6.96
CA GLU A 27 12.79 -5.86 7.73
C GLU A 27 11.75 -4.87 8.30
N LYS A 28 10.45 -5.22 8.30
CA LYS A 28 9.35 -4.32 8.73
C LYS A 28 9.27 -3.01 7.93
N LEU A 29 9.94 -2.93 6.78
CA LEU A 29 9.77 -1.83 5.86
C LEU A 29 8.52 -2.13 5.04
N PHE A 30 7.46 -1.37 5.32
CA PHE A 30 6.37 -1.19 4.38
C PHE A 30 7.00 -0.74 3.07
N THR A 31 6.76 -1.44 1.96
CA THR A 31 7.00 -0.82 0.67
C THR A 31 5.96 0.27 0.57
N VAL A 32 6.33 1.46 1.05
CA VAL A 32 5.43 2.59 1.30
C VAL A 32 4.62 2.78 0.05
N GLU A 33 3.35 2.39 0.13
CA GLU A 33 2.44 2.58 -0.99
C GLU A 33 2.11 4.06 -1.00
N GLN A 34 2.95 4.78 -1.72
CA GLN A 34 2.80 6.19 -1.85
C GLN A 34 1.70 6.44 -2.87
N ASP A 35 0.62 7.07 -2.40
CA ASP A 35 -0.34 7.69 -3.30
C ASP A 35 0.38 8.67 -4.26
N ASN A 36 -0.32 9.12 -5.29
CA ASN A 36 0.29 10.05 -6.26
C ASN A 36 0.36 11.50 -5.74
N ALA A 37 0.51 11.72 -4.42
CA ALA A 37 0.74 13.05 -3.87
C ALA A 37 2.02 13.68 -4.43
N PRO A 38 2.10 15.02 -4.57
CA PRO A 38 3.22 15.69 -5.23
C PRO A 38 4.61 15.32 -4.67
N ALA A 39 4.74 15.19 -3.35
CA ALA A 39 5.98 14.82 -2.69
C ALA A 39 6.43 13.40 -3.03
N HIS A 40 5.47 12.50 -3.22
CA HIS A 40 5.70 11.08 -3.51
C HIS A 40 6.12 10.84 -4.96
N ILE A 41 5.54 11.59 -5.90
CA ILE A 41 5.84 11.45 -7.33
C ILE A 41 7.03 12.31 -7.79
N ALA A 42 7.60 13.10 -6.87
CA ALA A 42 8.77 13.93 -7.09
C ALA A 42 9.94 13.08 -7.59
N LYS A 43 10.75 13.65 -8.48
CA LYS A 43 11.87 12.94 -9.12
C LYS A 43 12.86 12.41 -8.09
N SER A 44 13.29 13.26 -7.15
CA SER A 44 14.20 12.90 -6.08
C SER A 44 13.68 11.75 -5.21
N THR A 45 12.39 11.78 -4.85
CA THR A 45 11.75 10.72 -4.07
C THR A 45 11.74 9.40 -4.82
N GLN A 46 11.31 9.39 -6.09
CA GLN A 46 11.26 8.17 -6.91
C GLN A 46 12.66 7.59 -7.17
N GLU A 47 13.67 8.44 -7.39
CA GLU A 47 15.06 8.01 -7.58
C GLU A 47 15.63 7.39 -6.31
N TRP A 48 15.41 8.02 -5.15
CA TRP A 48 15.86 7.48 -3.88
C TRP A 48 15.18 6.15 -3.55
N LEU A 49 13.85 6.07 -3.71
CA LEU A 49 13.09 4.84 -3.45
C LEU A 49 13.50 3.72 -4.41
N GLY A 50 13.69 4.02 -5.69
CA GLY A 50 14.14 3.03 -6.67
C GLY A 50 15.57 2.51 -6.42
N ALA A 51 16.43 3.32 -5.79
CA ALA A 51 17.80 2.93 -5.47
C ALA A 51 17.93 2.19 -4.11
N ASN A 52 17.04 2.47 -3.15
CA ASN A 52 17.21 2.01 -1.77
C ASN A 52 16.14 1.02 -1.30
N ILE A 53 14.98 0.96 -1.95
CA ILE A 53 13.87 0.10 -1.54
C ILE A 53 13.70 -1.03 -2.56
N PRO A 54 14.06 -2.27 -2.20
CA PRO A 54 13.78 -3.44 -3.03
C PRO A 54 12.30 -3.50 -3.37
N HIS A 55 11.99 -3.90 -4.60
CA HIS A 55 10.61 -4.10 -5.05
C HIS A 55 9.71 -2.86 -4.90
N PHE A 56 10.27 -1.64 -4.93
CA PHE A 56 9.50 -0.40 -4.99
C PHE A 56 8.46 -0.40 -6.13
N ILE A 57 7.23 0.06 -5.82
CA ILE A 57 6.18 0.28 -6.81
C ILE A 57 6.28 1.73 -7.28
N THR A 58 6.65 1.93 -8.54
CA THR A 58 6.84 3.28 -9.09
C THR A 58 5.51 4.00 -9.35
N LYS A 59 5.56 5.33 -9.47
CA LYS A 59 4.37 6.14 -9.83
C LYS A 59 3.69 5.77 -11.15
N VAL A 60 4.41 5.09 -12.04
CA VAL A 60 3.86 4.65 -13.35
C VAL A 60 3.15 3.30 -13.24
N GLU A 61 3.53 2.49 -12.26
CA GLU A 61 2.89 1.21 -11.94
C GLU A 61 1.65 1.41 -11.08
N TRP A 62 1.72 2.29 -10.09
CA TRP A 62 0.57 2.61 -9.23
C TRP A 62 -0.52 3.39 -9.99
N SER A 63 -1.79 3.04 -9.79
CA SER A 63 -2.89 3.79 -10.41
C SER A 63 -3.26 5.02 -9.57
N PRO A 64 -3.35 6.24 -10.15
CA PRO A 64 -3.83 7.40 -9.41
C PRO A 64 -5.24 7.18 -8.89
N SER A 65 -5.58 7.87 -7.80
CA SER A 65 -6.94 7.88 -7.22
C SER A 65 -7.50 6.48 -6.96
N SER A 66 -6.66 5.54 -6.52
CA SER A 66 -7.07 4.15 -6.25
C SER A 66 -6.88 3.80 -4.77
N PRO A 67 -7.54 4.51 -3.83
CA PRO A 67 -7.48 4.18 -2.41
C PRO A 67 -8.05 2.78 -2.12
N ASP A 68 -8.96 2.31 -2.99
CA ASP A 68 -9.54 0.97 -2.99
C ASP A 68 -8.55 -0.14 -3.33
N LEU A 69 -7.29 0.18 -3.64
CA LEU A 69 -6.21 -0.80 -3.79
C LEU A 69 -5.18 -0.73 -2.65
N ASN A 70 -5.30 0.25 -1.76
CA ASN A 70 -4.31 0.53 -0.73
C ASN A 70 -4.58 -0.28 0.56
N PRO A 71 -3.74 -1.26 0.92
CA PRO A 71 -3.82 -2.02 2.17
C PRO A 71 -3.93 -1.18 3.44
N LEU A 72 -3.34 0.00 3.51
CA LEU A 72 -3.39 0.86 4.69
C LEU A 72 -4.74 1.57 4.85
N VAL A 73 -5.36 1.95 3.72
CA VAL A 73 -6.64 2.67 3.72
C VAL A 73 -7.80 1.70 3.98
N ASP A 74 -7.68 0.45 3.55
CA ASP A 74 -8.81 -0.47 3.45
C ASP A 74 -8.91 -1.51 4.60
N PHE A 75 -7.83 -1.82 5.32
CA PHE A 75 -7.80 -2.97 6.23
C PHE A 75 -7.77 -2.64 7.71
N GLY A 76 -8.65 -1.76 8.17
CA GLY A 76 -8.87 -1.55 9.60
C GLY A 76 -7.66 -1.02 10.38
N VAL A 77 -6.47 -0.87 9.77
CA VAL A 77 -5.30 -0.19 10.35
C VAL A 77 -5.69 1.24 10.69
N LYS A 78 -6.39 1.92 9.79
CA LYS A 78 -6.98 3.24 10.07
C LYS A 78 -7.97 3.20 11.24
N ASN A 79 -8.84 2.19 11.32
CA ASN A 79 -9.79 2.03 12.43
C ASN A 79 -9.08 1.71 13.76
N GLN A 80 -7.90 1.08 13.71
CA GLN A 80 -7.04 0.88 14.87
C GLN A 80 -6.32 2.17 15.29
N LEU A 81 -6.23 3.16 14.42
CA LEU A 81 -5.50 4.42 14.61
C LEU A 81 -6.44 5.63 14.76
N GLU A 82 -7.72 5.43 15.07
CA GLU A 82 -8.61 6.53 15.45
C GLU A 82 -8.15 7.13 16.79
N ILE A 83 -7.26 8.12 16.69
CA ILE A 83 -6.64 8.79 17.82
C ILE A 83 -7.29 10.17 17.97
N SER A 84 -7.97 10.37 19.10
CA SER A 84 -8.46 11.66 19.56
C SER A 84 -7.65 12.04 20.81
N CYS A 85 -6.51 12.73 20.65
CA CYS A 85 -5.70 13.20 21.77
C CYS A 85 -4.80 14.40 21.39
N GLU A 86 -4.24 15.06 22.41
CA GLU A 86 -3.28 16.16 22.26
C GLU A 86 -1.92 15.69 21.71
N TYR A 87 -1.22 16.58 20.99
CA TYR A 87 -0.07 16.27 20.12
C TYR A 87 1.07 15.51 20.82
N GLN A 88 1.39 15.86 22.07
CA GLN A 88 2.46 15.20 22.84
C GLN A 88 2.17 13.72 23.16
N ILE A 89 0.90 13.33 23.23
CA ILE A 89 0.50 11.96 23.54
C ILE A 89 0.40 11.12 22.25
N ILE A 90 0.41 11.76 21.08
CA ILE A 90 0.24 11.09 19.78
C ILE A 90 1.41 10.16 19.48
N GLU A 91 2.66 10.54 19.76
CA GLU A 91 3.84 9.71 19.44
C GLU A 91 3.83 8.41 20.25
N ASP A 92 3.72 8.49 21.58
CA ASP A 92 3.69 7.32 22.45
C ASP A 92 2.47 6.42 22.15
N ILE A 93 1.29 7.01 21.91
CA ILE A 93 0.10 6.26 21.52
C ILE A 93 0.29 5.60 20.16
N PHE A 94 0.88 6.32 19.19
CA PHE A 94 1.13 5.82 17.86
C PHE A 94 2.10 4.63 17.90
N GLU A 95 3.23 4.76 18.59
CA GLU A 95 4.20 3.68 18.76
C GLU A 95 3.57 2.47 19.46
N ALA A 96 2.86 2.69 20.57
CA ALA A 96 2.18 1.61 21.29
C ALA A 96 1.13 0.92 20.42
N ARG A 97 0.35 1.68 19.63
CA ARG A 97 -0.70 1.12 18.77
C ARG A 97 -0.08 0.35 17.61
N MET A 98 0.91 0.93 16.93
CA MET A 98 1.64 0.29 15.83
C MET A 98 2.34 -0.99 16.28
N GLY A 99 2.97 -0.98 17.45
CA GLY A 99 3.62 -2.16 18.04
C GLY A 99 2.64 -3.29 18.40
N ASN A 100 1.36 -2.97 18.61
CA ASN A 100 0.32 -3.92 19.00
C ASN A 100 -0.60 -4.34 17.85
N ILE A 101 -0.39 -3.87 16.61
CA ILE A 101 -1.18 -4.35 15.47
C ILE A 101 -0.88 -5.84 15.26
N PRO A 102 -1.89 -6.73 15.36
CA PRO A 102 -1.68 -8.15 15.09
C PRO A 102 -1.18 -8.36 13.66
N GLN A 103 -0.12 -9.14 13.50
CA GLN A 103 0.45 -9.45 12.18
C GLN A 103 -0.56 -10.12 11.24
N GLU A 104 -1.55 -10.83 11.78
CA GLU A 104 -2.65 -11.40 11.00
C GLU A 104 -3.49 -10.33 10.27
N ILE A 105 -3.75 -9.18 10.90
CA ILE A 105 -4.47 -8.06 10.26
C ILE A 105 -3.65 -7.55 9.07
N VAL A 106 -2.34 -7.41 9.29
CA VAL A 106 -1.39 -6.94 8.29
C VAL A 106 -1.30 -7.90 7.11
N HIS A 107 -1.12 -9.20 7.36
CA HIS A 107 -1.09 -10.22 6.32
C HIS A 107 -2.40 -10.34 5.55
N THR A 108 -3.54 -10.21 6.24
CA THR A 108 -4.86 -10.21 5.62
C THR A 108 -5.01 -9.03 4.67
N ALA A 109 -4.56 -7.84 5.10
CA ALA A 109 -4.57 -6.64 4.28
C ALA A 109 -3.80 -6.81 2.97
N VAL A 110 -2.59 -7.34 3.10
CA VAL A 110 -1.70 -7.64 1.98
C VAL A 110 -2.34 -8.63 1.04
N ALA A 111 -2.80 -9.78 1.56
CA ALA A 111 -3.39 -10.85 0.77
C ALA A 111 -4.60 -10.39 -0.05
N ALA A 112 -5.38 -9.46 0.50
CA ALA A 112 -6.58 -8.97 -0.15
C ALA A 112 -6.31 -8.00 -1.32
N VAL A 113 -5.12 -7.38 -1.41
CA VAL A 113 -4.73 -6.55 -2.57
C VAL A 113 -4.84 -7.34 -3.88
N ASN A 114 -4.43 -8.61 -3.88
CA ASN A 114 -4.57 -9.47 -5.06
C ASN A 114 -6.04 -9.66 -5.48
N GLN A 115 -6.95 -9.81 -4.52
CA GLN A 115 -8.38 -9.96 -4.81
C GLN A 115 -8.97 -8.64 -5.33
N ARG A 116 -8.58 -7.52 -4.73
CA ARG A 116 -8.98 -6.18 -5.17
C ARG A 116 -8.51 -5.88 -6.60
N LEU A 117 -7.26 -6.20 -6.93
CA LEU A 117 -6.75 -6.08 -8.30
C LEU A 117 -7.56 -6.92 -9.30
N LYS A 118 -7.92 -8.16 -8.94
CA LYS A 118 -8.79 -9.01 -9.78
C LYS A 118 -10.18 -8.38 -9.97
N SER A 119 -10.76 -7.81 -8.92
CA SER A 119 -12.06 -7.11 -8.99
C SER A 119 -12.00 -5.88 -9.90
N VAL A 120 -10.96 -5.05 -9.80
CA VAL A 120 -10.73 -3.92 -10.71
C VAL A 120 -10.61 -4.38 -12.16
N ILE A 121 -9.88 -5.48 -12.41
CA ILE A 121 -9.73 -6.06 -13.75
C ILE A 121 -11.07 -6.54 -14.29
N LYS A 122 -11.89 -7.23 -13.47
CA LYS A 122 -13.24 -7.69 -13.83
C LYS A 122 -14.14 -6.51 -14.21
N GLN A 123 -14.02 -5.39 -13.50
CA GLN A 123 -14.72 -4.14 -13.79
C GLN A 123 -14.09 -3.30 -14.91
N LYS A 124 -13.12 -3.84 -15.67
CA LYS A 124 -12.43 -3.15 -16.76
C LYS A 124 -11.77 -1.83 -16.32
N GLY A 125 -11.33 -1.75 -15.06
CA GLY A 125 -10.73 -0.57 -14.45
C GLY A 125 -11.69 0.30 -13.62
N GLY A 126 -12.96 -0.12 -13.47
CA GLY A 126 -13.93 0.53 -12.57
C GLY A 126 -13.55 0.41 -11.09
N TYR A 127 -14.02 1.36 -10.29
CA TYR A 127 -13.80 1.39 -8.83
C TYR A 127 -14.52 0.24 -8.14
N ILE A 128 -13.94 -0.21 -7.03
CA ILE A 128 -14.51 -1.28 -6.22
C ILE A 128 -14.77 -0.76 -4.80
N GLU A 129 -15.72 -1.37 -4.10
CA GLU A 129 -15.88 -1.24 -2.65
C GLU A 129 -14.96 -2.25 -1.95
#